data_AF-A0A164L3P4-F1
#
_entry.id   AF-A0A164L3P4-F1
#
_cell.length_a   1.000
_cell.length_b   1.000
_cell.length_c   1.000
_cell.angle_alpha   90.00
_cell.angle_beta   90.00
_cell.angle_gamma   90.00
#
_symmetry.space_group_name_H-M   'P 1'
#
loop_
_entity.id
_entity.type
_entity.pdbx_description
1 polymer ?
#
loop_
_entity_poly.entity_id
_entity_poly.type
_entity_poly.pdbx_seq_one_letter_code
_entity_poly.pdbx_strand_id
1 'polypeptide(L)'
;MEMKQYTEMVEKINGLKTMEEILNELEKAFIGDCPFEELSYARQSMIYNKFQLRDEIEDGFITDIEKAKKWWELIELVHEWAMNDEFDIEHRLHFANGVVDMDSISEYCGGDWTLDYKDGALYLDGENHGDSILHLLNYIESIL
;
A
#
# COMPACT_ATOMS: atom_id res chain seq x y z
N MET A 1 -6.43 12.44 -3.82
CA MET A 1 -7.37 12.18 -2.70
C MET A 1 -7.73 13.43 -1.90
N GLU A 2 -9.03 13.66 -1.64
CA GLU A 2 -9.47 14.69 -0.68
C GLU A 2 -9.17 14.24 0.77
N MET A 3 -8.78 15.17 1.66
CA MET A 3 -8.43 14.87 3.06
C MET A 3 -9.53 14.11 3.82
N LYS A 4 -10.79 14.32 3.44
CA LYS A 4 -11.95 13.61 4.00
C LYS A 4 -11.95 12.12 3.62
N GLN A 5 -11.73 11.79 2.34
CA GLN A 5 -11.67 10.41 1.84
C GLN A 5 -10.52 9.64 2.49
N TYR A 6 -9.36 10.30 2.64
CA TYR A 6 -8.22 9.73 3.37
C TYR A 6 -8.58 9.38 4.81
N THR A 7 -9.24 10.31 5.51
CA THR A 7 -9.59 10.11 6.92
C THR A 7 -10.57 8.95 7.09
N GLU A 8 -11.59 8.86 6.24
CA GLU A 8 -12.57 7.76 6.25
C GLU A 8 -11.91 6.40 5.98
N MET A 9 -10.97 6.34 5.03
CA MET A 9 -10.18 5.14 4.75
C MET A 9 -9.32 4.71 5.94
N VAL A 10 -8.57 5.66 6.54
CA VAL A 10 -7.72 5.38 7.71
C VAL A 10 -8.57 4.95 8.91
N GLU A 11 -9.71 5.59 9.15
CA GLU A 11 -10.66 5.20 10.19
C GLU A 11 -11.19 3.77 9.99
N LYS A 12 -11.54 3.42 8.74
CA LYS A 12 -11.97 2.06 8.39
C LYS A 12 -10.88 1.03 8.71
N ILE A 13 -9.65 1.27 8.24
CA ILE A 13 -8.52 0.35 8.45
C ILE A 13 -8.19 0.22 9.94
N ASN A 14 -8.14 1.33 10.68
CA ASN A 14 -7.87 1.36 12.12
C ASN A 14 -8.98 0.70 12.97
N GLY A 15 -10.21 0.66 12.42
CA GLY A 15 -11.35 -0.01 13.00
C GLY A 15 -11.16 -1.53 13.12
N LEU A 16 -10.39 -2.14 12.22
CA LEU A 16 -10.13 -3.59 12.20
C LEU A 16 -9.29 -4.01 13.40
N LYS A 17 -9.66 -5.11 14.04
CA LYS A 17 -9.08 -5.62 15.30
C LYS A 17 -8.46 -6.99 15.17
N THR A 18 -8.78 -7.75 14.13
CA THR A 18 -8.23 -9.10 13.92
C THR A 18 -7.67 -9.26 12.51
N MET A 19 -6.77 -10.23 12.35
CA MET A 19 -6.25 -10.59 11.02
C MET A 19 -7.36 -11.16 10.12
N GLU A 20 -8.32 -11.89 10.70
CA GLU A 20 -9.50 -12.40 9.99
C GLU A 20 -10.35 -11.26 9.40
N GLU A 21 -10.55 -10.17 10.16
CA GLU A 21 -11.27 -8.99 9.65
C GLU A 21 -10.52 -8.33 8.50
N ILE A 22 -9.19 -8.25 8.56
CA ILE A 22 -8.35 -7.74 7.46
C ILE A 22 -8.49 -8.62 6.23
N LEU A 23 -8.32 -9.94 6.37
CA LEU A 23 -8.44 -10.90 5.27
C LEU A 23 -9.82 -10.83 4.60
N ASN A 24 -10.89 -10.79 5.39
CA ASN A 24 -12.26 -10.67 4.89
C ASN A 24 -12.49 -9.38 4.09
N GLU A 25 -11.88 -8.26 4.49
CA GLU A 25 -11.98 -7.02 3.74
C GLU A 25 -11.11 -7.00 2.48
N LEU A 26 -9.90 -7.58 2.53
CA LEU A 26 -9.07 -7.76 1.35
C LEU A 26 -9.78 -8.63 0.31
N GLU A 27 -10.50 -9.67 0.76
CA GLU A 27 -11.27 -10.55 -0.14
C GLU A 27 -12.38 -9.79 -0.90
N LYS A 28 -13.02 -8.82 -0.25
CA LYS A 28 -14.05 -7.99 -0.90
C LYS A 28 -13.50 -7.15 -2.04
N ALA A 29 -12.20 -6.83 -2.05
CA ALA A 29 -11.58 -6.06 -3.13
C ALA A 29 -11.61 -6.82 -4.47
N PHE A 30 -11.80 -8.14 -4.47
CA PHE A 30 -11.89 -8.98 -5.66
C PHE A 30 -13.32 -9.12 -6.21
N ILE A 31 -14.32 -8.62 -5.50
CA ILE A 31 -15.71 -8.68 -5.92
C ILE A 31 -16.00 -7.39 -6.72
N GLY A 32 -16.14 -7.53 -8.04
CA GLY A 32 -16.43 -6.42 -8.95
C GLY A 32 -17.57 -6.73 -9.91
N ASP A 33 -18.19 -5.67 -10.43
CA ASP A 33 -19.31 -5.76 -11.39
C ASP A 33 -18.85 -5.97 -12.85
N CYS A 34 -17.54 -5.86 -13.12
CA CYS A 34 -16.94 -6.07 -14.43
C CYS A 34 -15.71 -6.99 -14.38
N PRO A 35 -15.33 -7.61 -15.52
CA PRO A 35 -14.10 -8.40 -15.63
C PRO A 35 -12.84 -7.63 -15.22
N PHE A 36 -11.86 -8.33 -14.69
CA PHE A 36 -10.60 -7.76 -14.23
C PHE A 36 -9.86 -6.99 -15.33
N GLU A 37 -9.89 -7.52 -16.56
CA GLU A 37 -9.21 -6.97 -17.73
C GLU A 37 -9.84 -5.64 -18.21
N GLU A 38 -11.07 -5.34 -17.79
CA GLU A 38 -11.76 -4.09 -18.12
C GLU A 38 -11.47 -2.97 -17.11
N LEU A 39 -10.81 -3.28 -16.00
CA LEU A 39 -10.41 -2.29 -15.00
C LEU A 39 -9.24 -1.44 -15.49
N SER A 40 -9.12 -0.20 -14.99
CA SER A 40 -7.94 0.62 -15.25
C SER A 40 -6.67 -0.04 -14.69
N TYR A 41 -5.51 0.24 -15.28
CA TYR A 41 -4.24 -0.31 -14.82
C TYR A 41 -3.99 -0.02 -13.33
N ALA A 42 -4.22 1.22 -12.89
CA ALA A 42 -4.11 1.61 -11.48
C ALA A 42 -5.03 0.77 -10.57
N ARG A 43 -6.24 0.42 -11.03
CA ARG A 43 -7.16 -0.41 -10.25
C ARG A 43 -6.75 -1.88 -10.25
N GLN A 44 -6.28 -2.40 -11.38
CA GLN A 44 -5.72 -3.75 -11.47
C GLN A 44 -4.51 -3.91 -10.54
N SER A 45 -3.59 -2.94 -10.54
CA SER A 45 -2.43 -2.93 -9.64
C SER A 45 -2.87 -2.94 -8.18
N MET A 46 -3.77 -2.04 -7.77
CA MET A 46 -4.27 -2.00 -6.40
C MET A 46 -4.88 -3.35 -5.95
N ILE A 47 -5.66 -4.01 -6.82
CA ILE A 47 -6.22 -5.34 -6.53
C ILE A 47 -5.11 -6.39 -6.40
N TYR A 48 -4.14 -6.37 -7.30
CA TYR A 48 -2.99 -7.29 -7.26
C TYR A 48 -2.17 -7.10 -5.97
N ASN A 49 -1.91 -5.87 -5.55
CA ASN A 49 -1.18 -5.60 -4.31
C ASN A 49 -1.97 -6.05 -3.07
N LYS A 50 -3.30 -5.91 -3.07
CA LYS A 50 -4.15 -6.48 -2.00
C LYS A 50 -4.11 -8.00 -1.97
N PHE A 51 -3.98 -8.65 -3.13
CA PHE A 51 -3.79 -10.10 -3.22
C PHE A 51 -2.47 -10.53 -2.60
N GLN A 52 -1.38 -9.86 -2.96
CA GLN A 52 -0.07 -10.16 -2.37
C GLN A 52 -0.04 -9.93 -0.86
N LEU A 53 -0.66 -8.85 -0.36
CA LEU A 53 -0.79 -8.63 1.08
C LEU A 53 -1.57 -9.76 1.76
N ARG A 54 -2.65 -10.25 1.14
CA ARG A 54 -3.41 -11.40 1.65
C ARG A 54 -2.53 -12.64 1.74
N ASP A 55 -1.81 -12.96 0.66
CA ASP A 55 -0.94 -14.14 0.60
C ASP A 55 0.17 -14.07 1.65
N GLU A 56 0.82 -12.91 1.84
CA GLU A 56 1.84 -12.71 2.88
C GLU A 56 1.29 -12.90 4.31
N ILE A 57 0.03 -12.54 4.54
CA ILE A 57 -0.66 -12.81 5.81
C ILE A 57 -0.95 -14.31 5.96
N GLU A 58 -1.51 -14.95 4.93
CA GLU A 58 -1.91 -16.37 4.95
C GLU A 58 -0.70 -17.31 5.07
N ASP A 59 0.41 -16.97 4.42
CA ASP A 59 1.68 -17.69 4.49
C ASP A 59 2.45 -17.46 5.81
N GLY A 60 1.97 -16.53 6.65
CA GLY A 60 2.50 -16.27 7.98
C GLY A 60 3.74 -15.37 7.99
N PHE A 61 4.05 -14.68 6.89
CA PHE A 61 5.10 -13.66 6.85
C PHE A 61 4.68 -12.36 7.54
N ILE A 62 3.37 -12.05 7.53
CA ILE A 62 2.78 -10.93 8.28
C ILE A 62 1.85 -11.46 9.36
N THR A 63 2.33 -11.47 10.61
CA THR A 63 1.53 -11.86 11.78
C THR A 63 1.09 -10.67 12.63
N ASP A 64 1.66 -9.49 12.39
CA ASP A 64 1.34 -8.26 13.10
C ASP A 64 0.19 -7.52 12.40
N ILE A 65 -0.87 -7.26 13.17
CA ILE A 65 -2.10 -6.60 12.66
C ILE A 65 -1.82 -5.16 12.24
N GLU A 66 -1.00 -4.42 12.98
CA GLU A 66 -0.66 -3.03 12.63
C GLU A 66 0.21 -3.00 11.39
N LYS A 67 1.12 -3.97 11.23
CA LYS A 67 1.89 -4.14 9.98
C LYS A 67 0.97 -4.35 8.77
N ALA A 68 0.01 -5.28 8.89
CA ALA A 68 -0.96 -5.54 7.82
C ALA A 68 -1.79 -4.29 7.47
N LYS A 69 -2.24 -3.54 8.48
CA LYS A 69 -2.94 -2.26 8.29
C LYS A 69 -2.09 -1.21 7.58
N LYS A 70 -0.82 -1.08 7.95
CA LYS A 70 0.11 -0.12 7.34
C LYS A 70 0.34 -0.43 5.87
N TRP A 71 0.47 -1.70 5.53
CA TRP A 71 0.57 -2.16 4.15
C TRP A 71 -0.72 -1.95 3.35
N TRP A 72 -1.89 -2.13 3.97
CA TRP A 72 -3.13 -1.76 3.29
C TRP A 72 -3.22 -0.24 3.09
N GLU A 73 -2.93 0.57 4.11
CA GLU A 73 -2.89 2.04 4.00
C GLU A 73 -1.96 2.49 2.86
N LEU A 74 -0.78 1.87 2.73
CA LEU A 74 0.17 2.09 1.63
C LEU A 74 -0.44 1.81 0.26
N ILE A 75 -1.09 0.66 0.08
CA ILE A 75 -1.70 0.27 -1.21
C ILE A 75 -2.74 1.30 -1.67
N GLU A 76 -3.60 1.76 -0.76
CA GLU A 76 -4.64 2.73 -1.10
C GLU A 76 -4.02 4.10 -1.46
N LEU A 77 -3.00 4.54 -0.72
CA LEU A 77 -2.32 5.80 -0.99
C LEU A 77 -1.57 5.79 -2.32
N VAL A 78 -0.88 4.70 -2.65
CA VAL A 78 -0.17 4.54 -3.93
C VAL A 78 -1.16 4.46 -5.09
N HIS A 79 -2.31 3.81 -4.91
CA HIS A 79 -3.39 3.84 -5.90
C HIS A 79 -3.91 5.26 -6.14
N GLU A 80 -4.10 6.04 -5.08
CA GLU A 80 -4.52 7.44 -5.18
C GLU A 80 -3.48 8.31 -5.87
N TRP A 81 -2.18 8.11 -5.60
CA TRP A 81 -1.11 8.77 -6.35
C TRP A 81 -1.23 8.47 -7.85
N ALA A 82 -1.33 7.21 -8.23
CA ALA A 82 -1.44 6.80 -9.64
C ALA A 82 -2.69 7.37 -10.35
N MET A 83 -3.76 7.70 -9.62
CA MET A 83 -4.97 8.30 -10.18
C MET A 83 -4.89 9.83 -10.33
N ASN A 84 -3.98 10.49 -9.61
CA ASN A 84 -3.83 11.95 -9.58
C ASN A 84 -2.49 12.43 -10.16
N ASP A 85 -1.69 11.53 -10.71
CA ASP A 85 -0.34 11.84 -11.13
C ASP A 85 -0.31 12.67 -12.42
N GLU A 86 0.30 13.85 -12.34
CA GLU A 86 0.49 14.77 -13.46
C GLU A 86 1.76 14.44 -14.28
N PHE A 87 2.66 13.59 -13.75
CA PHE A 87 4.01 13.36 -14.27
C PHE A 87 4.24 11.96 -14.86
N ASP A 88 3.19 11.15 -15.02
CA ASP A 88 3.24 9.78 -15.57
C ASP A 88 4.31 8.89 -14.88
N ILE A 89 4.47 9.03 -13.56
CA ILE A 89 5.26 8.17 -12.68
C ILE A 89 4.47 6.90 -12.37
N GLU A 90 5.05 5.76 -12.72
CA GLU A 90 4.54 4.46 -12.32
C GLU A 90 5.11 4.07 -10.95
N HIS A 91 4.25 3.93 -9.95
CA HIS A 91 4.60 3.37 -8.64
C HIS A 91 4.20 1.90 -8.57
N ARG A 92 5.16 1.01 -8.32
CA ARG A 92 4.95 -0.41 -8.17
C ARG A 92 5.32 -0.85 -6.77
N LEU A 93 4.53 -1.75 -6.21
CA LEU A 93 4.81 -2.37 -4.92
C LEU A 93 4.98 -3.87 -5.11
N HIS A 94 5.98 -4.43 -4.45
CA HIS A 94 6.27 -5.85 -4.41
C HIS A 94 6.38 -6.31 -2.96
N PHE A 95 5.43 -7.16 -2.55
CA PHE A 95 5.42 -7.74 -1.22
C PHE A 95 6.25 -9.03 -1.21
N ALA A 96 7.16 -9.15 -0.26
CA ALA A 96 7.96 -10.35 -0.07
C ALA A 96 8.44 -10.50 1.38
N ASN A 97 8.16 -11.64 2.01
CA ASN A 97 8.64 -11.99 3.36
C ASN A 97 8.33 -10.90 4.41
N GLY A 98 7.15 -10.29 4.31
CA GLY A 98 6.64 -9.27 5.21
C GLY A 98 7.20 -7.87 4.98
N VAL A 99 8.12 -7.65 4.03
CA VAL A 99 8.57 -6.32 3.61
C VAL A 99 7.92 -5.93 2.28
N VAL A 100 8.01 -4.64 1.92
CA VAL A 100 7.50 -4.13 0.65
C VAL A 100 8.62 -3.40 -0.08
N ASP A 101 9.01 -3.91 -1.24
CA ASP A 101 9.86 -3.16 -2.16
C ASP A 101 8.97 -2.26 -3.01
N MET A 102 9.34 -0.99 -3.12
CA MET A 102 8.65 0.01 -3.92
C MET A 102 9.61 0.55 -4.98
N ASP A 103 9.25 0.38 -6.25
CA ASP A 103 9.92 1.03 -7.37
C ASP A 103 9.02 2.12 -7.96
N SER A 104 9.60 3.29 -8.23
CA SER A 104 8.94 4.39 -8.92
C SER A 104 9.71 4.75 -10.17
N ILE A 105 9.02 4.78 -11.30
CA ILE A 105 9.66 4.89 -12.62
C ILE A 105 8.94 5.94 -13.47
N SER A 106 9.69 6.92 -13.98
CA SER A 106 9.25 7.82 -15.04
C SER A 106 10.38 8.06 -16.06
N GLU A 107 10.12 8.87 -17.09
CA GLU A 107 11.15 9.29 -18.04
C GLU A 107 12.26 10.13 -17.39
N TYR A 108 11.95 10.88 -16.33
CA TYR A 108 12.81 11.93 -15.79
C TYR A 108 13.36 11.64 -14.39
N CYS A 109 12.64 10.83 -13.61
CA CYS A 109 12.99 10.51 -12.23
C CYS A 109 12.55 9.08 -11.87
N GLY A 110 13.12 8.58 -10.78
CA GLY A 110 12.77 7.28 -10.24
C GLY A 110 13.60 6.92 -9.02
N GLY A 111 13.19 5.87 -8.35
CA GLY A 111 13.86 5.37 -7.16
C GLY A 111 13.30 4.02 -6.75
N ASP A 112 14.12 3.30 -5.99
CA ASP A 112 13.82 1.98 -5.44
C ASP A 112 14.03 2.07 -3.93
N TRP A 113 13.06 1.58 -3.17
CA TRP A 113 13.12 1.58 -1.71
C TRP A 113 12.57 0.29 -1.12
N THR A 114 13.16 -0.17 -0.02
CA THR A 114 12.61 -1.25 0.79
C THR A 114 11.92 -0.68 2.02
N LEU A 115 10.64 -0.97 2.17
CA LEU A 115 9.77 -0.56 3.27
C LEU A 115 9.59 -1.69 4.27
N ASP A 116 9.74 -1.39 5.55
CA ASP A 116 9.45 -2.30 6.65
C ASP A 116 8.64 -1.60 7.74
N TYR A 117 7.84 -2.36 8.49
CA TYR A 117 7.17 -1.90 9.69
C TYR A 117 7.49 -2.85 10.83
N LYS A 118 8.22 -2.37 11.82
CA LYS A 118 8.65 -3.14 12.99
C LYS A 118 8.81 -2.23 14.18
N ASP A 119 8.63 -2.79 15.38
CA ASP A 119 8.77 -2.06 16.64
C ASP A 119 7.92 -0.77 16.70
N GLY A 120 6.75 -0.77 16.04
CA GLY A 120 5.83 0.36 15.98
C GLY A 120 6.23 1.49 15.03
N ALA A 121 7.26 1.30 14.20
CA ALA A 121 7.78 2.32 13.28
C ALA A 121 7.98 1.78 11.86
N LEU A 122 7.82 2.69 10.90
CA LEU A 122 8.13 2.54 9.49
C LEU A 122 9.61 2.79 9.25
N TYR A 123 10.19 1.94 8.41
CA TYR A 123 11.55 2.03 7.96
C TYR A 123 11.61 2.10 6.45
N LEU A 124 12.48 2.97 5.93
CA LEU A 124 12.82 3.11 4.52
C LEU A 124 14.31 2.79 4.36
N ASP A 125 14.66 1.73 3.64
CA ASP A 125 16.04 1.26 3.50
C ASP A 125 16.77 1.06 4.86
N GLY A 126 16.01 0.75 5.90
CA GLY A 126 16.50 0.58 7.27
C GLY A 126 16.61 1.87 8.10
N GLU A 127 16.29 3.03 7.56
CA GLU A 127 16.19 4.30 8.29
C GLU A 127 14.79 4.49 8.87
N ASN A 128 14.66 5.03 10.09
CA ASN A 128 13.36 5.19 10.77
C ASN A 128 12.66 6.48 10.34
N HIS A 129 11.38 6.39 9.95
CA HIS A 129 10.56 7.51 9.48
C HIS A 129 9.28 7.76 10.32
N GLY A 130 9.20 7.23 11.54
CA GLY A 130 8.01 7.37 12.40
C GLY A 130 6.94 6.32 12.06
N ASP A 131 5.66 6.65 12.15
CA ASP A 131 4.54 5.68 12.02
C ASP A 131 3.47 6.05 10.97
N SER A 132 3.67 7.15 10.25
CA SER A 132 2.73 7.67 9.25
C SER A 132 3.17 7.28 7.83
N ILE A 133 2.35 6.46 7.15
CA ILE A 133 2.58 6.11 5.74
C ILE A 133 2.52 7.36 4.87
N LEU A 134 1.56 8.25 5.10
CA LEU A 134 1.46 9.50 4.34
C LEU A 134 2.72 10.36 4.47
N HIS A 135 3.29 10.51 5.66
CA HIS A 135 4.55 11.26 5.82
C HIS A 135 5.72 10.58 5.11
N LEU A 136 5.78 9.24 5.17
CA LEU A 136 6.81 8.48 4.48
C LEU A 136 6.72 8.64 2.96
N LEU A 137 5.52 8.55 2.41
CA LEU A 137 5.26 8.78 1.00
C LEU A 137 5.60 10.21 0.58
N ASN A 138 5.16 11.24 1.33
CA ASN A 138 5.56 12.63 1.05
C ASN A 138 7.09 12.82 1.06
N TYR A 139 7.81 12.07 1.92
CA TYR A 139 9.27 12.09 1.91
C TYR A 139 9.84 11.47 0.62
N ILE A 140 9.37 10.29 0.22
CA ILE A 140 9.74 9.64 -1.04
C ILE A 140 9.49 10.58 -2.24
N GLU A 141 8.32 11.21 -2.29
CA GLU A 141 7.95 12.17 -3.34
C GLU A 141 8.91 13.38 -3.38
N SER A 142 9.37 13.86 -2.22
CA SER A 142 10.28 15.00 -2.14
C SER A 142 11.72 14.72 -2.61
N ILE A 143 12.08 13.44 -2.75
CA ILE A 143 13.41 12.99 -3.21
C ILE A 143 13.37 12.34 -4.60
N LEU A 144 12.18 12.22 -5.19
CA LEU A 144 11.94 11.87 -6.59
C LEU A 144 12.19 13.10 -7.49
#